data_AF-A0A4P8IGB5-F1
#
_entry.id   AF-A0A4P8IGB5-F1
#
_cell.length_a   1.000
_cell.length_b   1.000
_cell.length_c   1.000
_cell.angle_alpha   90.00
_cell.angle_beta   90.00
_cell.angle_gamma   90.00
#
_symmetry.space_group_name_H-M   'P 1'
#
loop_
_entity.id
_entity.type
_entity.pdbx_description
1 polymer ?
#
loop_
_entity_poly.entity_id
_entity_poly.type
_entity_poly.pdbx_seq_one_letter_code
_entity_poly.pdbx_strand_id
1 'polypeptide(L)'
;MDVNMRFADNDLPELTSGFYELDIELNTKIMENGSEKKSRETLYLTATGKRFCMDPGEVYSVHPAAGSEGEFLNCLPHIVFNRGTLPWEYACNDGSPGLALFLCTENEGVSKRTMKVSEICSSKDSETFVSGELGLQPSDSESGDETCEVVDIPRDLHLKLCTDSEERKLLTHVRQVKLDDKVTDPLVKDGTFSCLVSNRYPKEPEEKAEKITHTAYVVSLREYEGLAIPEHAKFVRLICLYTWEFSVTKKPYDFRAAIKKLVPGVLKKEVNAKGKPEELADILRRGYCPLNHDLRDGSKTVSWYRGPWIPYGELQMKPRYRIFSDEFYFYDPDCGMMDVSYACAWQLGRMVSMNHLSVCRDLVSWRLNNCTEAARNLQQEQLLERIPAEGKDVREQLENACIQAAMELKPEEGDENDGKVDPGKQ
;
A
#
# COMPACT_ATOMS: atom_id res chain seq x y z
N MET A 1 -19.10 -9.00 16.11
CA MET A 1 -18.30 -8.92 14.87
C MET A 1 -18.32 -7.47 14.47
N ASP A 2 -17.26 -6.72 14.79
CA ASP A 2 -17.14 -5.36 14.31
C ASP A 2 -16.99 -5.38 12.79
N VAL A 3 -17.87 -4.62 12.13
CA VAL A 3 -17.97 -4.62 10.67
C VAL A 3 -16.85 -3.72 10.13
N ASN A 4 -15.86 -4.34 9.48
CA ASN A 4 -14.68 -3.66 8.92
C ASN A 4 -14.99 -2.68 7.77
N MET A 5 -16.15 -2.82 7.13
CA MET A 5 -16.58 -1.93 6.04
C MET A 5 -18.10 -1.76 6.05
N ARG A 6 -18.57 -0.52 6.07
CA ARG A 6 -19.99 -0.18 5.95
C ARG A 6 -20.23 0.64 4.69
N PHE A 7 -21.39 0.41 4.09
CA PHE A 7 -21.89 1.21 2.98
C PHE A 7 -23.06 2.04 3.49
N ALA A 8 -23.09 3.30 3.11
CA ALA A 8 -24.22 4.19 3.35
C ALA A 8 -24.63 4.84 2.03
N ASP A 9 -25.92 5.12 1.89
CA ASP A 9 -26.47 5.69 0.66
C ASP A 9 -26.04 7.14 0.48
N ASN A 10 -25.91 7.89 1.57
CA ASN A 10 -25.46 9.27 1.56
C ASN A 10 -24.68 9.67 2.81
N ASP A 11 -23.92 10.77 2.66
CA ASP A 11 -23.30 11.52 3.73
C ASP A 11 -23.53 13.01 3.41
N LEU A 12 -24.45 13.65 4.13
CA LEU A 12 -24.87 15.00 3.83
C LEU A 12 -23.99 16.00 4.60
N PRO A 13 -23.53 17.09 3.96
CA PRO A 13 -22.76 18.12 4.66
C PRO A 13 -23.62 18.76 5.76
N GLU A 14 -23.05 18.92 6.96
CA GLU A 14 -23.74 19.58 8.09
C GLU A 14 -24.09 21.04 7.78
N LEU A 15 -23.28 21.68 6.94
CA LEU A 15 -23.47 23.06 6.48
C LEU A 15 -23.34 23.10 4.96
N THR A 16 -24.39 23.55 4.28
CA THR A 16 -24.39 23.76 2.83
C THR A 16 -23.79 25.11 2.45
N SER A 17 -23.31 25.28 1.22
CA SER A 17 -22.89 26.60 0.74
C SER A 17 -24.07 27.57 0.75
N GLY A 18 -23.90 28.76 1.33
CA GLY A 18 -24.99 29.74 1.42
C GLY A 18 -24.79 30.81 2.49
N PHE A 19 -25.83 31.63 2.65
CA PHE A 19 -25.88 32.67 3.66
C PHE A 19 -26.58 32.17 4.91
N TYR A 20 -25.94 32.41 6.06
CA TYR A 20 -26.42 32.01 7.37
C TYR A 20 -26.55 33.24 8.26
N GLU A 21 -27.68 33.32 8.95
CA GLU A 21 -27.93 34.30 10.01
C GLU A 21 -27.79 33.58 11.35
N LEU A 22 -26.82 33.99 12.14
CA LEU A 22 -26.54 33.45 13.47
C LEU A 22 -27.03 34.43 14.52
N ASP A 23 -28.10 34.07 15.20
CA ASP A 23 -28.58 34.81 16.37
C ASP A 23 -27.85 34.36 17.64
N ILE A 24 -27.09 35.27 18.23
CA ILE A 24 -26.38 35.06 19.49
C ILE A 24 -27.17 35.77 20.61
N GLU A 25 -27.65 34.99 21.59
CA GLU A 25 -28.22 35.52 22.83
C GLU A 25 -27.24 35.29 23.99
N LEU A 26 -26.73 36.38 24.57
CA LEU A 26 -25.94 36.35 25.79
C LEU A 26 -26.84 36.64 26.99
N ASN A 27 -27.09 35.62 27.81
CA ASN A 27 -27.71 35.79 29.11
C ASN A 27 -26.63 36.02 30.18
N THR A 28 -26.55 37.25 30.68
CA THR A 28 -25.53 37.63 31.68
C THR A 28 -25.87 37.21 33.10
N LYS A 29 -27.12 36.78 33.37
CA LYS A 29 -27.66 36.54 34.72
C LYS A 29 -27.52 37.74 35.69
N ILE A 30 -27.19 38.92 35.18
CA ILE A 30 -27.12 40.16 35.97
C ILE A 30 -28.52 40.78 35.97
N MET A 31 -29.03 41.09 37.16
CA MET A 31 -30.34 41.69 37.36
C MET A 31 -30.25 43.22 37.31
N GLU A 32 -31.01 43.85 36.44
CA GLU A 32 -31.15 45.31 36.35
C GLU A 32 -32.66 45.65 36.34
N ASN A 33 -33.14 46.44 37.30
CA ASN A 33 -34.56 46.79 37.48
C ASN A 33 -35.56 45.61 37.53
N GLY A 34 -35.16 44.46 38.08
CA GLY A 34 -36.04 43.29 38.22
C GLY A 34 -36.15 42.39 36.98
N SER A 35 -35.40 42.69 35.92
CA SER A 35 -35.27 41.86 34.72
C SER A 35 -33.82 41.42 34.48
N GLU A 36 -33.63 40.19 34.01
CA GLU A 36 -32.31 39.70 33.58
C GLU A 36 -31.83 40.47 32.35
N LYS A 37 -30.60 40.96 32.40
CA LYS A 37 -29.97 41.64 31.26
C LYS A 37 -29.57 40.62 30.20
N LYS A 38 -30.33 40.61 29.11
CA LYS A 38 -30.07 39.85 27.89
C LYS A 38 -29.51 40.77 26.81
N SER A 39 -28.43 40.34 26.16
CA SER A 39 -27.92 40.98 24.95
C SER A 39 -28.15 40.04 23.78
N ARG A 40 -28.62 40.56 22.64
CA ARG A 40 -28.77 39.82 21.40
C ARG A 40 -27.95 40.49 20.31
N GLU A 41 -27.22 39.70 19.54
CA GLU A 41 -26.49 40.14 18.36
C GLU A 41 -26.75 39.14 17.23
N THR A 42 -26.87 39.64 16.01
CA THR A 42 -27.08 38.82 14.81
C THR A 42 -25.84 38.93 13.94
N LEU A 43 -25.18 37.81 13.69
CA LEU A 43 -24.03 37.72 12.79
C LEU A 43 -24.45 37.11 11.46
N TYR A 44 -23.95 37.68 10.36
CA TYR A 44 -24.13 37.13 9.02
C TYR A 44 -22.86 36.39 8.60
N LEU A 45 -22.99 35.10 8.30
CA LEU A 45 -21.91 34.23 7.86
C LEU A 45 -22.21 33.75 6.45
N THR A 46 -21.17 33.59 5.64
CA THR A 46 -21.28 32.95 4.31
C THR A 46 -20.45 31.69 4.32
N ALA A 47 -21.11 30.54 4.19
CA ALA A 47 -20.43 29.28 3.95
C ALA A 47 -20.09 29.23 2.46
N THR A 48 -18.80 29.33 2.14
CA THR A 48 -18.34 29.33 0.75
C THR A 48 -18.00 27.92 0.27
N GLY A 49 -18.23 27.67 -1.01
CA GLY A 49 -17.87 26.40 -1.66
C GLY A 49 -17.29 26.64 -3.05
N LYS A 50 -16.52 25.68 -3.54
CA LYS A 50 -16.05 25.66 -4.93
C LYS A 50 -17.10 24.95 -5.79
N ARG A 51 -17.51 25.57 -6.90
CA ARG A 51 -18.44 24.99 -7.89
C ARG A 51 -17.77 24.71 -9.22
N PHE A 52 -16.72 25.45 -9.58
CA PHE A 52 -16.11 25.40 -10.92
C PHE A 52 -14.83 24.56 -10.96
N CYS A 53 -14.16 24.35 -9.83
CA CYS A 53 -12.97 23.53 -9.71
C CYS A 53 -13.00 22.62 -8.48
N MET A 54 -12.26 21.52 -8.57
CA MET A 54 -12.03 20.60 -7.44
C MET A 54 -10.53 20.45 -7.23
N ASP A 55 -10.10 20.41 -5.97
CA ASP A 55 -8.70 20.12 -5.65
C ASP A 55 -8.38 18.67 -6.04
N PRO A 56 -7.34 18.39 -6.85
CA PRO A 56 -6.92 17.02 -7.16
C PRO A 56 -6.64 16.17 -5.91
N GLY A 57 -6.26 16.80 -4.78
CA GLY A 57 -6.07 16.15 -3.48
C GLY A 57 -7.35 15.57 -2.87
N GLU A 58 -8.52 15.92 -3.37
CA GLU A 58 -9.79 15.30 -2.96
C GLU A 58 -9.96 13.88 -3.53
N VAL A 59 -9.23 13.52 -4.57
CA VAL A 59 -9.30 12.19 -5.18
C VAL A 59 -8.44 11.22 -4.40
N TYR A 60 -9.06 10.18 -3.83
CA TYR A 60 -8.35 9.09 -3.17
C TYR A 60 -7.82 8.07 -4.19
N SER A 61 -8.69 7.64 -5.12
CA SER A 61 -8.31 6.69 -6.17
C SER A 61 -9.29 6.72 -7.35
N VAL A 62 -8.81 6.26 -8.51
CA VAL A 62 -9.63 6.01 -9.70
C VAL A 62 -9.43 4.60 -10.19
N HIS A 63 -10.48 4.02 -10.77
CA HIS A 63 -10.42 2.72 -11.41
C HIS A 63 -11.22 2.73 -12.71
N PRO A 64 -10.68 2.23 -13.84
CA PRO A 64 -9.29 1.83 -14.06
C PRO A 64 -8.27 2.93 -13.74
N ALA A 65 -7.05 2.53 -13.42
CA ALA A 65 -6.01 3.48 -13.03
C ALA A 65 -5.66 4.42 -14.20
N ALA A 66 -5.34 5.67 -13.90
CA ALA A 66 -4.97 6.66 -14.91
C ALA A 66 -3.76 6.18 -15.75
N GLY A 67 -3.89 6.23 -17.07
CA GLY A 67 -2.89 5.77 -18.03
C GLY A 67 -2.73 4.25 -18.13
N SER A 68 -3.58 3.46 -17.46
CA SER A 68 -3.50 2.00 -17.53
C SER A 68 -4.06 1.44 -18.83
N GLU A 69 -3.48 0.32 -19.27
CA GLU A 69 -3.97 -0.46 -20.41
C GLU A 69 -4.32 -1.88 -19.92
N GLY A 70 -5.48 -2.40 -20.30
CA GLY A 70 -5.93 -3.69 -19.80
C GLY A 70 -7.26 -4.19 -20.35
N GLU A 71 -7.77 -5.25 -19.75
CA GLU A 71 -9.11 -5.81 -20.01
C GLU A 71 -10.10 -5.22 -19.01
N PHE A 72 -10.67 -4.05 -19.34
CA PHE A 72 -11.62 -3.34 -18.46
C PHE A 72 -13.08 -3.45 -18.91
N LEU A 73 -13.40 -4.37 -19.82
CA LEU A 73 -14.74 -4.52 -20.41
C LEU A 73 -15.82 -4.83 -19.37
N ASN A 74 -15.48 -5.64 -18.38
CA ASN A 74 -16.40 -6.04 -17.30
C ASN A 74 -16.24 -5.17 -16.04
N CYS A 75 -15.64 -3.99 -16.17
CA CYS A 75 -15.41 -3.07 -15.08
C CYS A 75 -16.24 -1.81 -15.30
N LEU A 76 -17.01 -1.40 -14.28
CA LEU A 76 -17.59 -0.06 -14.25
C LEU A 76 -16.54 0.93 -13.73
N PRO A 77 -16.14 1.92 -14.54
CA PRO A 77 -15.22 2.94 -14.08
C PRO A 77 -15.82 3.71 -12.91
N HIS A 78 -14.99 4.01 -11.92
CA HIS A 78 -15.40 4.73 -10.74
C HIS A 78 -14.24 5.54 -10.15
N ILE A 79 -14.62 6.56 -9.41
CA ILE A 79 -13.72 7.43 -8.64
C ILE A 79 -14.11 7.35 -7.17
N VAL A 80 -13.11 7.44 -6.29
CA VAL A 80 -13.27 7.49 -4.84
C VAL A 80 -12.67 8.80 -4.33
N PHE A 81 -13.43 9.55 -3.55
CA PHE A 81 -13.01 10.82 -2.96
C PHE A 81 -12.69 10.65 -1.47
N ASN A 82 -11.76 11.46 -0.98
CA ASN A 82 -11.34 11.53 0.43
C ASN A 82 -12.46 12.01 1.36
N ARG A 83 -13.38 12.84 0.86
CA ARG A 83 -14.52 13.36 1.62
C ARG A 83 -15.79 12.58 1.30
N GLY A 84 -16.46 12.07 2.32
CA GLY A 84 -17.76 11.42 2.23
C GLY A 84 -18.85 12.33 1.67
N THR A 85 -18.84 13.62 2.01
CA THR A 85 -19.90 14.57 1.65
C THR A 85 -19.80 15.15 0.25
N LEU A 86 -18.67 14.96 -0.45
CA LEU A 86 -18.33 15.73 -1.65
C LEU A 86 -19.40 15.68 -2.75
N PRO A 87 -19.99 14.52 -3.14
CA PRO A 87 -21.03 14.49 -4.17
C PRO A 87 -22.30 15.25 -3.79
N TRP A 88 -22.58 15.39 -2.49
CA TRP A 88 -23.75 16.09 -1.95
C TRP A 88 -23.50 17.58 -1.68
N GLU A 89 -22.24 18.02 -1.65
CA GLU A 89 -21.91 19.46 -1.67
C GLU A 89 -22.32 20.13 -2.99
N TYR A 90 -22.39 19.33 -4.06
CA TYR A 90 -22.90 19.72 -5.37
C TYR A 90 -24.36 19.31 -5.57
N ALA A 91 -25.12 18.99 -4.51
CA ALA A 91 -26.46 18.44 -4.64
C ALA A 91 -27.38 19.29 -5.54
N CYS A 92 -28.21 18.59 -6.32
CA CYS A 92 -29.29 19.21 -7.09
C CYS A 92 -30.41 19.68 -6.15
N ASN A 93 -31.35 20.47 -6.67
CA ASN A 93 -32.47 21.04 -5.88
C ASN A 93 -33.37 20.00 -5.20
N ASP A 94 -33.36 18.75 -5.69
CA ASP A 94 -34.11 17.62 -5.14
C ASP A 94 -33.33 16.82 -4.07
N GLY A 95 -32.11 17.26 -3.73
CA GLY A 95 -31.22 16.62 -2.76
C GLY A 95 -30.43 15.43 -3.31
N SER A 96 -30.56 15.10 -4.60
CA SER A 96 -29.74 14.07 -5.22
C SER A 96 -28.28 14.53 -5.39
N PRO A 97 -27.30 13.61 -5.45
CA PRO A 97 -25.93 13.97 -5.77
C PRO A 97 -25.88 14.69 -7.12
N GLY A 98 -25.19 15.82 -7.18
CA GLY A 98 -25.08 16.59 -8.43
C GLY A 98 -23.82 16.31 -9.23
N LEU A 99 -23.02 15.30 -8.84
CA LEU A 99 -21.89 14.82 -9.64
C LEU A 99 -22.29 13.60 -10.46
N ALA A 100 -21.75 13.50 -11.67
CA ALA A 100 -21.87 12.32 -12.52
C ALA A 100 -20.54 11.96 -13.17
N LEU A 101 -20.33 10.66 -13.43
CA LEU A 101 -19.14 10.15 -14.09
C LEU A 101 -19.45 9.71 -15.52
N PHE A 102 -19.08 10.56 -16.48
CA PHE A 102 -19.31 10.32 -17.90
C PHE A 102 -18.13 9.63 -18.55
N LEU A 103 -18.39 8.43 -19.10
CA LEU A 103 -17.40 7.66 -19.84
C LEU A 103 -17.57 7.86 -21.34
N CYS A 104 -16.55 8.47 -21.96
CA CYS A 104 -16.54 8.75 -23.39
C CYS A 104 -15.35 8.07 -24.07
N THR A 105 -15.52 7.71 -25.34
CA THR A 105 -14.42 7.25 -26.21
C THR A 105 -13.84 8.40 -27.02
N GLU A 106 -12.61 8.24 -27.51
CA GLU A 106 -11.96 9.23 -28.40
C GLU A 106 -12.77 9.55 -29.67
N ASN A 107 -13.61 8.62 -30.14
CA ASN A 107 -14.42 8.78 -31.35
C ASN A 107 -15.79 9.45 -31.12
N GLU A 108 -16.12 9.81 -29.89
CA GLU A 108 -17.44 10.34 -29.53
C GLU A 108 -17.52 11.87 -29.59
N GLY A 109 -16.47 12.55 -30.06
CA GLY A 109 -16.52 13.99 -30.39
C GLY A 109 -16.63 14.92 -29.18
N VAL A 110 -16.18 14.46 -28.02
CA VAL A 110 -16.13 15.26 -26.79
C VAL A 110 -14.88 16.12 -26.78
N SER A 111 -15.00 17.41 -26.46
CA SER A 111 -13.86 18.32 -26.39
C SER A 111 -13.73 18.97 -25.03
N LYS A 112 -12.52 18.91 -24.44
CA LYS A 112 -12.18 19.58 -23.17
C LYS A 112 -11.53 20.93 -23.44
N ARG A 113 -11.92 21.97 -22.70
CA ARG A 113 -11.37 23.32 -22.80
C ARG A 113 -11.15 23.91 -21.41
N THR A 114 -10.18 24.81 -21.30
CA THR A 114 -9.97 25.64 -20.11
C THR A 114 -10.45 27.04 -20.43
N MET A 115 -11.31 27.60 -19.58
CA MET A 115 -11.89 28.94 -19.77
C MET A 115 -11.99 29.66 -18.44
N LYS A 116 -12.19 30.99 -18.46
CA LYS A 116 -12.47 31.73 -17.23
C LYS A 116 -13.90 31.48 -16.75
N VAL A 117 -14.11 31.50 -15.44
CA VAL A 117 -15.45 31.36 -14.84
C VAL A 117 -16.41 32.43 -15.40
N SER A 118 -15.98 33.68 -15.49
CA SER A 118 -16.78 34.78 -16.06
C SER A 118 -17.21 34.55 -17.52
N GLU A 119 -16.35 33.93 -18.34
CA GLU A 119 -16.65 33.60 -19.74
C GLU A 119 -17.72 32.52 -19.83
N ILE A 120 -17.71 31.54 -18.93
CA ILE A 120 -18.72 30.47 -18.87
C ILE A 120 -20.07 31.04 -18.45
N CYS A 121 -20.10 31.82 -17.38
CA CYS A 121 -21.33 32.42 -16.87
C CYS A 121 -22.00 33.37 -17.88
N SER A 122 -21.23 33.95 -18.81
CA SER A 122 -21.70 34.89 -19.83
C SER A 122 -21.79 34.31 -21.24
N SER A 123 -21.36 33.05 -21.42
CA SER A 123 -21.30 32.39 -22.73
C SER A 123 -22.69 32.23 -23.33
N LYS A 124 -22.95 32.96 -24.42
CA LYS A 124 -24.12 32.78 -25.29
C LYS A 124 -23.66 32.36 -26.67
N ASP A 125 -23.22 31.11 -26.77
CA ASP A 125 -22.94 30.47 -28.05
C ASP A 125 -24.26 29.91 -28.61
N SER A 126 -24.50 30.11 -29.91
CA SER A 126 -25.67 29.57 -30.58
C SER A 126 -25.61 28.05 -30.77
N GLU A 127 -24.41 27.46 -30.81
CA GLU A 127 -24.24 26.02 -31.05
C GLU A 127 -24.07 25.20 -29.76
N THR A 128 -23.71 25.85 -28.65
CA THR A 128 -23.41 25.19 -27.36
C THR A 128 -24.39 25.65 -26.28
N PHE A 129 -25.14 24.71 -25.71
CA PHE A 129 -26.04 24.97 -24.59
C PHE A 129 -25.26 25.07 -23.27
N VAL A 130 -25.49 26.16 -22.55
CA VAL A 130 -25.01 26.41 -21.19
C VAL A 130 -26.23 26.78 -20.33
N SER A 131 -26.33 26.23 -19.12
CA SER A 131 -27.42 26.58 -18.20
C SER A 131 -27.35 28.06 -17.82
N GLY A 132 -28.50 28.74 -17.86
CA GLY A 132 -28.61 30.14 -17.40
C GLY A 132 -28.42 30.29 -15.88
N GLU A 133 -28.49 29.20 -15.12
CA GLU A 133 -28.31 29.17 -13.67
C GLU A 133 -26.83 29.10 -13.26
N LEU A 134 -25.93 28.92 -14.22
CA LEU A 134 -24.48 28.80 -14.00
C LEU A 134 -23.79 30.12 -13.63
N GLY A 135 -24.55 31.18 -13.33
CA GLY A 135 -24.00 32.47 -12.91
C GLY A 135 -23.25 32.38 -11.58
N LEU A 136 -22.23 33.24 -11.41
CA LEU A 136 -21.51 33.40 -10.14
C LEU A 136 -22.48 33.82 -9.03
N GLN A 137 -22.41 33.09 -7.92
CA GLN A 137 -23.18 33.34 -6.71
C GLN A 137 -22.28 33.96 -5.65
N PRO A 138 -22.81 34.81 -4.75
CA PRO A 138 -22.01 35.37 -3.66
C PRO A 138 -21.42 34.36 -2.69
N SER A 139 -21.99 33.15 -2.62
CA SER A 139 -21.49 32.03 -1.82
C SER A 139 -20.38 31.23 -2.52
N ASP A 140 -20.00 31.59 -3.74
CA ASP A 140 -18.89 30.94 -4.42
C ASP A 140 -17.57 31.44 -3.84
N SER A 141 -16.65 30.51 -3.56
CA SER A 141 -15.30 30.89 -3.18
C SER A 141 -14.46 31.40 -4.37
N GLU A 142 -14.90 31.13 -5.60
CA GLU A 142 -14.17 31.39 -6.84
C GLU A 142 -14.54 32.75 -7.43
N SER A 143 -13.52 33.46 -7.92
CA SER A 143 -13.68 34.71 -8.65
C SER A 143 -13.87 34.47 -10.15
N GLY A 144 -14.49 35.43 -10.85
CA GLY A 144 -14.71 35.34 -12.29
C GLY A 144 -13.44 35.28 -13.15
N ASP A 145 -12.29 35.65 -12.60
CA ASP A 145 -10.99 35.59 -13.28
C ASP A 145 -10.29 34.24 -13.15
N GLU A 146 -10.75 33.36 -12.25
CA GLU A 146 -10.22 32.02 -12.11
C GLU A 146 -10.56 31.15 -13.32
N THR A 147 -9.66 30.21 -13.62
CA THR A 147 -9.82 29.27 -14.72
C THR A 147 -10.45 27.98 -14.24
N CYS A 148 -11.36 27.42 -15.02
CA CYS A 148 -11.91 26.09 -14.80
C CYS A 148 -11.91 25.27 -16.09
N GLU A 149 -12.03 23.95 -15.92
CA GLU A 149 -12.14 23.02 -17.04
C GLU A 149 -13.61 22.79 -17.38
N VAL A 150 -13.91 22.81 -18.67
CA VAL A 150 -15.23 22.51 -19.21
C VAL A 150 -15.12 21.43 -20.26
N VAL A 151 -16.21 20.67 -20.40
CA VAL A 151 -16.35 19.62 -21.40
C VAL A 151 -17.56 19.90 -22.28
N ASP A 152 -17.34 19.98 -23.59
CA ASP A 152 -18.38 20.12 -24.60
C ASP A 152 -18.75 18.72 -25.11
N ILE A 153 -19.95 18.28 -24.77
CA ILE A 153 -20.46 16.93 -25.09
C ILE A 153 -21.53 17.04 -26.17
N PRO A 154 -21.50 16.25 -27.25
CA PRO A 154 -22.57 16.25 -28.24
C PRO A 154 -23.93 15.98 -27.59
N ARG A 155 -24.97 16.71 -28.01
CA ARG A 155 -26.32 16.63 -27.43
C ARG A 155 -26.84 15.19 -27.33
N ASP A 156 -26.73 14.42 -28.42
CA ASP A 156 -27.20 13.04 -28.47
C ASP A 156 -26.45 12.10 -27.52
N LEU A 157 -25.18 12.40 -27.24
CA LEU A 157 -24.39 11.64 -26.27
C LEU A 157 -24.75 12.06 -24.85
N HIS A 158 -24.89 13.37 -24.59
CA HIS A 158 -25.32 13.87 -23.29
C HIS A 158 -26.68 13.28 -22.90
N LEU A 159 -27.67 13.25 -23.80
CA LEU A 159 -28.99 12.66 -23.51
C LEU A 159 -28.93 11.15 -23.18
N LYS A 160 -27.90 10.43 -23.63
CA LYS A 160 -27.69 9.00 -23.31
C LYS A 160 -26.91 8.79 -22.01
N LEU A 161 -26.03 9.72 -21.68
CA LEU A 161 -25.18 9.65 -20.49
C LEU A 161 -25.83 10.31 -19.26
N CYS A 162 -26.73 11.27 -19.48
CA CYS A 162 -27.40 11.99 -18.41
C CYS A 162 -28.21 11.01 -17.56
N THR A 163 -27.90 11.01 -16.27
CA THR A 163 -28.50 10.14 -15.28
C THR A 163 -29.64 10.89 -14.60
N ASP A 164 -30.76 10.20 -14.37
CA ASP A 164 -31.84 10.78 -13.57
C ASP A 164 -31.48 10.84 -12.08
N SER A 165 -32.30 11.54 -11.29
CA SER A 165 -32.10 11.69 -9.85
C SER A 165 -31.98 10.36 -9.09
N GLU A 166 -32.80 9.37 -9.45
CA GLU A 166 -32.80 8.07 -8.79
C GLU A 166 -31.59 7.24 -9.18
N GLU A 167 -31.16 7.30 -10.44
CA GLU A 167 -29.95 6.68 -10.96
C GLU A 167 -28.70 7.28 -10.29
N ARG A 168 -28.63 8.59 -10.10
CA ARG A 168 -27.50 9.23 -9.40
C ARG A 168 -27.38 8.79 -7.94
N LYS A 169 -28.50 8.55 -7.26
CA LYS A 169 -28.52 7.98 -5.89
C LYS A 169 -28.00 6.55 -5.86
N LEU A 170 -28.16 5.78 -6.94
CA LEU A 170 -27.63 4.41 -7.04
C LEU A 170 -26.16 4.35 -7.45
N LEU A 171 -25.72 5.32 -8.26
CA LEU A 171 -24.35 5.42 -8.77
C LEU A 171 -23.38 6.13 -7.80
N THR A 172 -23.92 6.70 -6.72
CA THR A 172 -23.14 7.42 -5.72
C THR A 172 -23.39 6.83 -4.34
N HIS A 173 -22.34 6.46 -3.63
CA HIS A 173 -22.47 5.86 -2.31
C HIS A 173 -21.25 6.14 -1.43
N VAL A 174 -21.42 5.92 -0.14
CA VAL A 174 -20.39 6.15 0.87
C VAL A 174 -19.79 4.83 1.33
N ARG A 175 -18.47 4.81 1.49
CA ARG A 175 -17.69 3.68 2.00
C ARG A 175 -17.01 4.11 3.28
N GLN A 176 -17.43 3.53 4.40
CA GLN A 176 -16.80 3.71 5.70
C GLN A 176 -15.88 2.52 5.96
N VAL A 177 -14.59 2.77 6.10
CA VAL A 177 -13.57 1.74 6.29
C VAL A 177 -12.87 1.96 7.63
N LYS A 178 -12.84 0.92 8.45
CA LYS A 178 -12.03 0.86 9.67
C LYS A 178 -10.81 -0.03 9.44
N LEU A 179 -9.63 0.44 9.85
CA LEU A 179 -8.36 -0.26 9.68
C LEU A 179 -7.79 -0.84 10.98
N ASP A 180 -8.49 -0.70 12.11
CA ASP A 180 -8.03 -1.10 13.46
C ASP A 180 -7.41 -2.51 13.53
N ASP A 181 -7.94 -3.46 12.76
CA ASP A 181 -7.50 -4.87 12.74
C ASP A 181 -6.71 -5.26 11.48
N LYS A 182 -6.14 -4.30 10.73
CA LYS A 182 -5.43 -4.57 9.47
C LYS A 182 -3.99 -4.04 9.47
N VAL A 183 -3.03 -4.92 9.20
CA VAL A 183 -1.68 -4.50 8.78
C VAL A 183 -1.83 -3.85 7.41
N THR A 184 -1.77 -2.53 7.38
CA THR A 184 -1.93 -1.73 6.16
C THR A 184 -0.67 -0.95 5.86
N ASP A 185 -0.50 -0.61 4.58
CA ASP A 185 0.49 0.36 4.16
C ASP A 185 0.16 1.72 4.83
N PRO A 186 1.14 2.48 5.36
CA PRO A 186 0.92 3.80 5.96
C PRO A 186 0.15 4.79 5.07
N LEU A 187 0.08 4.56 3.77
CA LEU A 187 -0.67 5.36 2.80
C LEU A 187 -2.17 5.06 2.78
N VAL A 188 -2.63 3.93 3.33
CA VAL A 188 -4.04 3.55 3.36
C VAL A 188 -4.68 4.18 4.61
N LYS A 189 -5.63 5.08 4.39
CA LYS A 189 -6.32 5.79 5.46
C LYS A 189 -7.63 5.09 5.83
N ASP A 190 -7.92 5.04 7.11
CA ASP A 190 -9.27 4.79 7.61
C ASP A 190 -10.11 6.07 7.44
N GLY A 191 -11.43 5.91 7.35
CA GLY A 191 -12.32 7.05 7.21
C GLY A 191 -13.57 6.78 6.38
N THR A 192 -14.26 7.88 6.09
CA THR A 192 -15.49 7.94 5.29
C THR A 192 -15.17 8.50 3.92
N PHE A 193 -15.26 7.65 2.90
CA PHE A 193 -15.02 7.98 1.50
C PHE A 193 -16.33 8.02 0.74
N SER A 194 -16.42 8.81 -0.32
CA SER A 194 -17.51 8.71 -1.29
C SER A 194 -17.02 8.08 -2.58
N CYS A 195 -17.90 7.34 -3.26
CA CYS A 195 -17.62 6.67 -4.51
C CYS A 195 -18.66 7.08 -5.55
N LEU A 196 -18.19 7.46 -6.72
CA LEU A 196 -19.01 7.79 -7.88
C LEU A 196 -18.69 6.82 -9.01
N VAL A 197 -19.71 6.16 -9.52
CA VAL A 197 -19.62 5.10 -10.53
C VAL A 197 -20.21 5.60 -11.85
N SER A 198 -19.64 5.18 -12.97
CA SER A 198 -20.19 5.48 -14.29
C SER A 198 -21.43 4.64 -14.58
N ASN A 199 -22.39 5.20 -15.32
CA ASN A 199 -23.56 4.47 -15.83
C ASN A 199 -23.26 3.62 -17.07
N ARG A 200 -22.01 3.58 -17.53
CA ARG A 200 -21.63 2.98 -18.80
C ARG A 200 -20.38 2.10 -18.67
N TYR A 201 -20.44 0.91 -19.28
CA TYR A 201 -19.27 0.05 -19.44
C TYR A 201 -18.33 0.54 -20.55
N PRO A 202 -17.01 0.29 -20.44
CA PRO A 202 -16.07 0.52 -21.52
C PRO A 202 -16.42 -0.30 -22.76
N LYS A 203 -16.20 0.29 -23.93
CA LYS A 203 -16.38 -0.36 -25.23
C LYS A 203 -15.17 -1.20 -25.61
N GLU A 204 -15.42 -2.28 -26.35
CA GLU A 204 -14.37 -3.03 -27.05
C GLU A 204 -13.76 -2.18 -28.19
N PRO A 205 -12.45 -2.35 -28.46
CA PRO A 205 -11.86 -1.78 -29.66
C PRO A 205 -12.48 -2.39 -30.92
N GLU A 206 -12.65 -1.57 -31.96
CA GLU A 206 -13.13 -2.04 -33.27
C GLU A 206 -12.23 -3.15 -33.83
N GLU A 207 -12.75 -3.98 -34.74
CA GLU A 207 -12.00 -5.16 -35.25
C GLU A 207 -10.60 -4.85 -35.79
N LYS A 208 -10.39 -3.64 -36.31
CA LYS A 208 -9.12 -3.17 -36.87
C LYS A 208 -8.18 -2.52 -35.84
N ALA A 209 -8.69 -2.13 -34.67
CA ALA A 209 -7.93 -1.44 -33.64
C ALA A 209 -7.46 -2.44 -32.57
N GLU A 210 -6.21 -2.34 -32.13
CA GLU A 210 -5.70 -3.18 -31.03
C GLU A 210 -6.13 -2.65 -29.65
N LYS A 211 -6.37 -1.34 -29.56
CA LYS A 211 -6.79 -0.63 -28.35
C LYS A 211 -7.75 0.51 -28.67
N ILE A 212 -8.54 0.90 -27.69
CA ILE A 212 -9.39 2.10 -27.72
C ILE A 212 -9.20 2.85 -26.41
N THR A 213 -9.07 4.18 -26.49
CA THR A 213 -8.92 5.03 -25.32
C THR A 213 -10.28 5.53 -24.84
N HIS A 214 -10.48 5.43 -23.52
CA HIS A 214 -11.62 5.97 -22.81
C HIS A 214 -11.18 7.09 -21.90
N THR A 215 -11.94 8.18 -21.88
CA THR A 215 -11.77 9.30 -20.97
C THR A 215 -12.99 9.37 -20.06
N ALA A 216 -12.72 9.39 -18.76
CA ALA A 216 -13.75 9.50 -17.74
C ALA A 216 -13.76 10.94 -17.20
N TYR A 217 -14.92 11.59 -17.28
CA TYR A 217 -15.13 12.98 -16.87
C TYR A 217 -16.06 13.03 -15.66
N VAL A 218 -15.58 13.61 -14.56
CA VAL A 218 -16.42 13.98 -13.42
C VAL A 218 -17.03 15.34 -13.71
N VAL A 219 -18.34 15.37 -13.93
CA VAL A 219 -19.07 16.58 -14.31
C VAL A 219 -20.07 16.99 -13.24
N SER A 220 -20.31 18.29 -13.10
CA SER A 220 -21.41 18.83 -12.30
C SER A 220 -22.69 18.91 -13.13
N LEU A 221 -23.77 18.34 -12.62
CA LEU A 221 -25.14 18.39 -13.16
C LEU A 221 -26.06 19.29 -12.33
N ARG A 222 -25.55 19.91 -11.25
CA ARG A 222 -26.32 20.74 -10.32
C ARG A 222 -27.22 21.76 -11.02
N GLU A 223 -26.67 22.51 -11.97
CA GLU A 223 -27.39 23.56 -12.71
C GLU A 223 -28.10 23.04 -13.97
N TYR A 224 -28.06 21.74 -14.24
CA TYR A 224 -28.66 21.09 -15.40
C TYR A 224 -29.86 20.21 -15.05
N GLU A 225 -30.15 20.03 -13.77
CA GLU A 225 -31.23 19.17 -13.31
C GLU A 225 -32.61 19.68 -13.76
N GLY A 226 -33.39 18.80 -14.38
CA GLY A 226 -34.74 19.12 -14.86
C GLY A 226 -34.80 20.08 -16.05
N LEU A 227 -33.66 20.50 -16.62
CA LEU A 227 -33.61 21.36 -17.79
C LEU A 227 -33.75 20.56 -19.09
N ALA A 228 -34.66 21.01 -19.96
CA ALA A 228 -34.79 20.47 -21.31
C ALA A 228 -33.74 21.09 -22.23
N ILE A 229 -32.87 20.26 -22.80
CA ILE A 229 -31.83 20.73 -23.72
C ILE A 229 -32.45 21.07 -25.08
N PRO A 230 -32.31 22.33 -25.55
CA PRO A 230 -32.89 22.76 -26.81
C PRO A 230 -32.43 21.92 -28.01
N GLU A 231 -33.31 21.71 -29.01
CA GLU A 231 -32.99 20.93 -30.21
C GLU A 231 -31.95 21.59 -31.12
N HIS A 232 -31.81 22.91 -31.07
CA HIS A 232 -30.82 23.64 -31.88
C HIS A 232 -29.38 23.53 -31.35
N ALA A 233 -29.20 23.09 -30.10
CA ALA A 233 -27.89 22.95 -29.50
C ALA A 233 -27.19 21.69 -30.04
N LYS A 234 -25.98 21.84 -30.56
CA LYS A 234 -25.14 20.70 -30.98
C LYS A 234 -24.38 20.11 -29.81
N PHE A 235 -23.93 20.96 -28.89
CA PHE A 235 -23.15 20.58 -27.73
C PHE A 235 -23.80 21.07 -26.44
N VAL A 236 -23.55 20.35 -25.36
CA VAL A 236 -23.87 20.75 -23.98
C VAL A 236 -22.55 20.91 -23.25
N ARG A 237 -22.33 22.09 -22.67
CA ARG A 237 -21.11 22.41 -21.94
C ARG A 237 -21.29 22.18 -20.46
N LEU A 238 -20.53 21.27 -19.87
CA LEU A 238 -20.56 20.98 -18.44
C LEU A 238 -19.24 21.40 -17.77
N ILE A 239 -19.32 21.73 -16.48
CA ILE A 239 -18.13 21.92 -15.65
C ILE A 239 -17.49 20.56 -15.43
N CYS A 240 -16.20 20.45 -15.73
CA CYS A 240 -15.39 19.26 -15.51
C CYS A 240 -14.53 19.46 -14.27
N LEU A 241 -14.80 18.69 -13.22
CA LEU A 241 -14.08 18.79 -11.94
C LEU A 241 -12.84 17.90 -11.91
N TYR A 242 -12.88 16.77 -12.61
CA TYR A 242 -11.77 15.83 -12.70
C TYR A 242 -11.86 14.99 -13.95
N THR A 243 -10.72 14.60 -14.51
CA THR A 243 -10.67 13.72 -15.69
C THR A 243 -9.47 12.80 -15.62
N TRP A 244 -9.64 11.57 -16.12
CA TRP A 244 -8.52 10.65 -16.36
C TRP A 244 -8.80 9.76 -17.57
N GLU A 245 -7.74 9.14 -18.07
CA GLU A 245 -7.79 8.29 -19.27
C GLU A 245 -7.29 6.89 -18.96
N PHE A 246 -7.84 5.90 -19.64
CA PHE A 246 -7.35 4.52 -19.65
C PHE A 246 -7.65 3.88 -21.01
N SER A 247 -6.98 2.78 -21.33
CA SER A 247 -7.18 2.08 -22.61
C SER A 247 -7.66 0.65 -22.42
N VAL A 248 -8.63 0.25 -23.23
CA VAL A 248 -9.10 -1.13 -23.32
C VAL A 248 -8.41 -1.82 -24.49
N THR A 249 -7.82 -2.99 -24.22
CA THR A 249 -7.09 -3.78 -25.21
C THR A 249 -7.80 -5.10 -25.50
N LYS A 250 -7.69 -5.60 -26.75
CA LYS A 250 -8.34 -6.86 -27.17
C LYS A 250 -7.59 -8.11 -26.71
N LYS A 251 -6.29 -7.99 -26.46
CA LYS A 251 -5.43 -9.11 -26.02
C LYS A 251 -5.51 -9.21 -24.50
N PRO A 252 -5.57 -10.42 -23.91
CA PRO A 252 -5.54 -10.58 -22.47
C PRO A 252 -4.23 -10.00 -21.93
N TYR A 253 -4.35 -8.87 -21.24
CA TYR A 253 -3.29 -8.25 -20.46
C TYR A 253 -3.58 -8.51 -18.97
N ASP A 254 -3.93 -9.76 -18.65
CA ASP A 254 -4.11 -10.19 -17.28
C ASP A 254 -2.76 -10.69 -16.70
N PHE A 255 -2.64 -10.61 -15.37
CA PHE A 255 -1.48 -11.14 -14.66
C PHE A 255 -1.19 -12.59 -15.03
N ARG A 256 -2.24 -13.38 -15.30
CA ARG A 256 -2.12 -14.76 -15.75
C ARG A 256 -1.43 -14.89 -17.11
N ALA A 257 -1.81 -14.09 -18.11
CA ALA A 257 -1.16 -14.07 -19.42
C ALA A 257 0.28 -13.58 -19.30
N ALA A 258 0.55 -12.58 -18.46
CA ALA A 258 1.90 -12.13 -18.16
C ALA A 258 2.76 -13.26 -17.55
N ILE A 259 2.25 -13.97 -16.54
CA ILE A 259 2.93 -15.12 -15.93
C ILE A 259 3.15 -16.25 -16.94
N LYS A 260 2.17 -16.56 -17.80
CA LYS A 260 2.32 -17.60 -18.82
C LYS A 260 3.41 -17.28 -19.85
N LYS A 261 3.73 -16.00 -20.05
CA LYS A 261 4.80 -15.54 -20.94
C LYS A 261 6.17 -15.47 -20.25
N LEU A 262 6.23 -15.53 -18.92
CA LEU A 262 7.50 -15.54 -18.20
C LEU A 262 8.26 -16.83 -18.50
N VAL A 263 9.43 -16.70 -19.13
CA VAL A 263 10.37 -17.79 -19.32
C VAL A 263 11.26 -17.85 -18.07
N PRO A 264 11.29 -18.95 -17.29
CA PRO A 264 11.99 -19.02 -16.01
C PRO A 264 13.54 -18.98 -16.09
N GLY A 265 14.13 -18.68 -17.25
CA GLY A 265 15.54 -18.31 -17.40
C GLY A 265 16.55 -19.25 -16.71
N VAL A 266 17.55 -18.64 -16.06
CA VAL A 266 18.76 -19.26 -15.46
C VAL A 266 18.47 -20.39 -14.45
N LEU A 267 17.25 -20.45 -13.90
CA LEU A 267 16.83 -21.47 -12.94
C LEU A 267 16.25 -22.74 -13.60
N LYS A 268 16.15 -22.77 -14.93
CA LYS A 268 15.76 -23.96 -15.69
C LYS A 268 16.75 -24.18 -16.84
N LYS A 269 17.69 -25.09 -16.65
CA LYS A 269 18.61 -25.50 -17.71
C LYS A 269 17.86 -26.44 -18.66
N GLU A 270 17.82 -26.11 -19.95
CA GLU A 270 17.22 -27.01 -20.94
C GLU A 270 18.06 -28.29 -21.04
N VAL A 271 17.41 -29.44 -20.90
CA VAL A 271 18.06 -30.74 -21.09
C VAL A 271 18.11 -31.01 -22.58
N ASN A 272 19.31 -31.17 -23.11
CA ASN A 272 19.47 -31.59 -24.49
C ASN A 272 19.00 -33.06 -24.60
N ALA A 273 17.90 -33.30 -25.34
CA ALA A 273 17.21 -34.59 -25.41
C ALA A 273 18.05 -35.76 -25.99
N LYS A 274 19.27 -35.48 -26.46
CA LYS A 274 20.16 -36.46 -27.10
C LYS A 274 21.00 -37.30 -26.13
N GLY A 275 20.91 -37.09 -24.80
CA GLY A 275 21.88 -37.66 -23.85
C GLY A 275 21.32 -38.14 -22.50
N LYS A 276 20.34 -39.07 -22.50
CA LYS A 276 19.79 -39.84 -21.35
C LYS A 276 18.84 -39.08 -20.38
N PRO A 277 18.32 -39.76 -19.33
CA PRO A 277 17.15 -40.65 -19.27
C PRO A 277 16.00 -39.96 -18.51
N GLU A 278 14.81 -40.54 -18.48
CA GLU A 278 13.60 -39.95 -17.84
C GLU A 278 13.84 -39.41 -16.41
N GLU A 279 14.75 -40.02 -15.66
CA GLU A 279 15.20 -39.65 -14.30
C GLU A 279 15.83 -38.25 -14.21
N LEU A 280 16.70 -37.86 -15.15
CA LEU A 280 17.33 -36.53 -15.13
C LEU A 280 16.28 -35.44 -15.40
N ALA A 281 15.32 -35.74 -16.28
CA ALA A 281 14.20 -34.83 -16.55
C ALA A 281 13.30 -34.68 -15.31
N ASP A 282 13.12 -35.74 -14.53
CA ASP A 282 12.37 -35.69 -13.27
C ASP A 282 13.07 -34.82 -12.21
N ILE A 283 14.37 -35.05 -11.97
CA ILE A 283 15.18 -34.26 -11.02
C ILE A 283 15.12 -32.76 -11.34
N LEU A 284 15.24 -32.39 -12.61
CA LEU A 284 15.16 -31.00 -13.04
C LEU A 284 13.73 -30.43 -12.96
N ARG A 285 12.69 -31.24 -13.21
CA ARG A 285 11.29 -30.83 -12.97
C ARG A 285 11.01 -30.58 -11.50
N ARG A 286 11.69 -31.30 -10.60
CA ARG A 286 11.63 -31.09 -9.16
C ARG A 286 12.38 -29.82 -8.69
N GLY A 287 13.03 -29.10 -9.61
CA GLY A 287 13.66 -27.80 -9.35
C GLY A 287 15.14 -27.87 -8.99
N TYR A 288 15.77 -29.05 -9.12
CA TYR A 288 17.21 -29.17 -8.97
C TYR A 288 17.94 -28.57 -10.17
N CYS A 289 19.11 -27.99 -9.93
CA CYS A 289 20.00 -27.44 -10.94
C CYS A 289 21.44 -27.86 -10.61
N PRO A 290 22.23 -28.37 -11.57
CA PRO A 290 23.61 -28.73 -11.32
C PRO A 290 24.48 -27.46 -11.34
N LEU A 291 25.24 -27.25 -10.26
CA LEU A 291 26.17 -26.13 -10.11
C LEU A 291 27.58 -26.63 -9.86
N ASN A 292 28.57 -25.89 -10.35
CA ASN A 292 29.97 -26.11 -10.00
C ASN A 292 30.14 -25.84 -8.50
N HIS A 293 30.81 -26.75 -7.81
CA HIS A 293 31.02 -26.72 -6.38
C HIS A 293 32.51 -26.91 -6.09
N ASP A 294 33.13 -25.89 -5.52
CA ASP A 294 34.49 -25.95 -4.99
C ASP A 294 34.41 -26.38 -3.51
N LEU A 295 34.97 -27.55 -3.20
CA LEU A 295 34.99 -28.12 -1.86
C LEU A 295 36.05 -27.44 -0.98
N ARG A 296 35.93 -27.62 0.33
CA ARG A 296 36.83 -26.99 1.32
C ARG A 296 38.30 -27.40 1.19
N ASP A 297 38.55 -28.59 0.66
CA ASP A 297 39.89 -29.09 0.35
C ASP A 297 40.47 -28.53 -0.97
N GLY A 298 39.71 -27.68 -1.67
CA GLY A 298 40.08 -27.09 -2.95
C GLY A 298 39.76 -27.98 -4.16
N SER A 299 39.21 -29.18 -3.94
CA SER A 299 38.76 -30.03 -5.04
C SER A 299 37.50 -29.46 -5.70
N LYS A 300 37.34 -29.75 -7.00
CA LYS A 300 36.21 -29.25 -7.80
C LYS A 300 35.28 -30.37 -8.16
N THR A 301 34.00 -30.18 -7.92
CA THR A 301 32.94 -31.13 -8.25
C THR A 301 31.71 -30.41 -8.81
N VAL A 302 30.68 -31.17 -9.14
CA VAL A 302 29.35 -30.64 -9.46
C VAL A 302 28.39 -31.14 -8.40
N SER A 303 27.52 -30.26 -7.92
CA SER A 303 26.51 -30.59 -6.91
C SER A 303 25.15 -30.09 -7.32
N TRP A 304 24.12 -30.78 -6.84
CA TRP A 304 22.73 -30.40 -6.99
C TRP A 304 22.41 -29.25 -6.04
N TYR A 305 21.80 -28.21 -6.59
CA TYR A 305 21.20 -27.14 -5.82
C TYR A 305 19.72 -27.00 -6.20
N ARG A 306 18.86 -26.88 -5.20
CA ARG A 306 17.43 -26.62 -5.35
C ARG A 306 17.08 -25.40 -4.51
N GLY A 307 16.41 -24.43 -5.16
CA GLY A 307 15.96 -23.22 -4.51
C GLY A 307 14.84 -23.48 -3.48
N PRO A 308 14.53 -22.51 -2.61
CA PRO A 308 13.48 -22.63 -1.61
C PRO A 308 12.06 -22.66 -2.21
N TRP A 309 11.89 -22.22 -3.47
CA TRP A 309 10.61 -22.18 -4.17
C TRP A 309 10.44 -23.43 -5.03
N ILE A 310 9.78 -24.43 -4.47
CA ILE A 310 9.59 -25.73 -5.11
C ILE A 310 8.16 -25.88 -5.62
N PRO A 311 7.92 -26.54 -6.77
CA PRO A 311 6.60 -26.60 -7.41
C PRO A 311 5.64 -27.62 -6.77
N TYR A 312 6.01 -28.22 -5.64
CA TYR A 312 5.24 -29.23 -4.92
C TYR A 312 5.42 -29.07 -3.40
N GLY A 313 4.45 -29.54 -2.61
CA GLY A 313 4.57 -29.55 -1.16
C GLY A 313 5.51 -30.67 -0.69
N GLU A 314 6.52 -30.33 0.10
CA GLU A 314 7.45 -31.28 0.70
C GLU A 314 7.45 -31.15 2.23
N LEU A 315 7.58 -32.28 2.92
CA LEU A 315 7.71 -32.29 4.37
C LEU A 315 9.04 -31.65 4.77
N GLN A 316 8.95 -30.53 5.50
CA GLN A 316 10.13 -29.85 6.01
C GLN A 316 10.84 -30.73 7.04
N MET A 317 12.13 -30.97 6.84
CA MET A 317 12.96 -31.61 7.85
C MET A 317 13.01 -30.73 9.10
N LYS A 318 12.89 -31.33 10.29
CA LYS A 318 13.13 -30.59 11.53
C LYS A 318 14.58 -30.06 11.51
N PRO A 319 14.79 -28.77 11.81
CA PRO A 319 16.13 -28.21 11.83
C PRO A 319 16.98 -28.96 12.85
N ARG A 320 18.10 -29.51 12.41
CA ARG A 320 19.11 -30.09 13.29
C ARG A 320 20.19 -29.05 13.49
N TYR A 321 20.61 -28.87 14.74
CA TYR A 321 21.77 -28.03 15.02
C TYR A 321 23.01 -28.63 14.34
N ARG A 322 23.76 -27.77 13.65
CA ARG A 322 25.01 -28.06 12.95
C ARG A 322 25.92 -26.86 13.12
N ILE A 323 27.22 -27.12 13.19
CA ILE A 323 28.23 -26.07 13.40
C ILE A 323 28.65 -25.48 12.06
N PHE A 324 28.76 -26.34 11.04
CA PHE A 324 29.15 -25.95 9.69
C PHE A 324 28.06 -26.28 8.66
N SER A 325 28.06 -25.55 7.54
CA SER A 325 27.15 -25.80 6.42
C SER A 325 27.35 -27.17 5.77
N ASP A 326 28.60 -27.63 5.72
CA ASP A 326 28.99 -28.83 4.98
C ASP A 326 28.39 -30.09 5.63
N GLU A 327 27.99 -29.99 6.89
CA GLU A 327 27.23 -31.05 7.59
C GLU A 327 25.79 -31.22 7.04
N PHE A 328 25.37 -30.36 6.12
CA PHE A 328 24.11 -30.45 5.36
C PHE A 328 24.31 -30.87 3.90
N TYR A 329 25.47 -31.43 3.55
CA TYR A 329 25.62 -32.13 2.27
C TYR A 329 24.91 -33.48 2.32
N PHE A 330 23.99 -33.69 1.39
CA PHE A 330 23.30 -34.97 1.22
C PHE A 330 23.86 -35.66 -0.02
N TYR A 331 24.50 -36.81 0.14
CA TYR A 331 24.99 -37.57 -0.99
C TYR A 331 23.87 -38.43 -1.58
N ASP A 332 23.64 -38.30 -2.90
CA ASP A 332 22.75 -39.17 -3.65
C ASP A 332 23.58 -40.30 -4.29
N PRO A 333 23.45 -41.56 -3.82
CA PRO A 333 24.22 -42.68 -4.34
C PRO A 333 23.89 -43.05 -5.79
N ASP A 334 22.67 -42.75 -6.26
CA ASP A 334 22.20 -43.19 -7.57
C ASP A 334 22.81 -42.34 -8.69
N CYS A 335 22.93 -41.02 -8.45
CA CYS A 335 23.57 -40.09 -9.40
C CYS A 335 25.03 -39.76 -9.07
N GLY A 336 25.51 -40.12 -7.87
CA GLY A 336 26.88 -39.87 -7.43
C GLY A 336 27.20 -38.40 -7.16
N MET A 337 26.19 -37.57 -6.92
CA MET A 337 26.31 -36.13 -6.69
C MET A 337 25.81 -35.75 -5.29
N MET A 338 26.34 -34.64 -4.76
CA MET A 338 25.86 -34.07 -3.50
C MET A 338 24.72 -33.09 -3.76
N ASP A 339 23.67 -33.12 -2.94
CA ASP A 339 22.70 -32.05 -2.77
C ASP A 339 23.19 -31.09 -1.68
N VAL A 340 23.45 -29.85 -2.08
CA VAL A 340 23.97 -28.77 -1.23
C VAL A 340 22.89 -27.75 -0.86
N SER A 341 21.61 -28.01 -1.18
CA SER A 341 20.52 -27.05 -1.02
C SER A 341 20.37 -26.56 0.43
N TYR A 342 20.41 -27.48 1.39
CA TYR A 342 20.34 -27.13 2.81
C TYR A 342 21.60 -26.46 3.34
N ALA A 343 22.78 -26.83 2.83
CA ALA A 343 24.03 -26.16 3.16
C ALA A 343 24.02 -24.69 2.69
N CYS A 344 23.55 -24.44 1.47
CA CYS A 344 23.36 -23.10 0.93
C CYS A 344 22.31 -22.31 1.74
N ALA A 345 21.18 -22.92 2.10
CA ALA A 345 20.15 -22.28 2.91
C ALA A 345 20.68 -21.90 4.31
N TRP A 346 21.46 -22.79 4.93
CA TRP A 346 22.09 -22.51 6.22
C TRP A 346 23.07 -21.33 6.14
N GLN A 347 23.95 -21.30 5.13
CA GLN A 347 24.88 -20.19 4.96
C GLN A 347 24.18 -18.88 4.63
N LEU A 348 23.15 -18.92 3.77
CA LEU A 348 22.35 -17.75 3.46
C LEU A 348 21.66 -17.20 4.71
N GLY A 349 21.03 -18.06 5.51
CA GLY A 349 20.45 -17.68 6.79
C GLY A 349 21.46 -17.01 7.70
N ARG A 350 22.65 -17.61 7.85
CA ARG A 350 23.75 -17.02 8.63
C ARG A 350 24.16 -15.64 8.10
N MET A 351 24.33 -15.47 6.78
CA MET A 351 24.70 -14.19 6.18
C MET A 351 23.62 -13.13 6.38
N VAL A 352 22.34 -13.48 6.20
CA VAL A 352 21.21 -12.58 6.45
C VAL A 352 21.15 -12.18 7.92
N SER A 353 21.31 -13.14 8.85
CA SER A 353 21.36 -12.85 10.28
C SER A 353 22.54 -11.94 10.64
N MET A 354 23.72 -12.16 10.04
CA MET A 354 24.90 -11.32 10.27
C MET A 354 24.72 -9.89 9.77
N ASN A 355 23.89 -9.67 8.75
CA ASN A 355 23.55 -8.33 8.26
C ASN A 355 22.67 -7.54 9.25
N HIS A 356 21.92 -8.23 10.11
CA HIS A 356 21.10 -7.60 11.16
C HIS A 356 21.92 -7.40 12.45
N LEU A 357 22.60 -6.26 12.55
CA LEU A 357 23.48 -5.92 13.68
C LEU A 357 22.80 -6.00 15.06
N SER A 358 21.50 -5.68 15.16
CA SER A 358 20.73 -5.80 16.40
C SER A 358 20.65 -7.25 16.88
N VAL A 359 20.29 -8.17 15.98
CA VAL A 359 20.20 -9.61 16.27
C VAL A 359 21.57 -10.16 16.68
N CYS A 360 22.64 -9.73 16.00
CA CYS A 360 24.00 -10.11 16.37
C CYS A 360 24.37 -9.66 17.78
N ARG A 361 24.02 -8.43 18.17
CA ARG A 361 24.28 -7.89 19.51
C ARG A 361 23.55 -8.71 20.56
N ASP A 362 22.26 -8.95 20.36
CA ASP A 362 21.43 -9.72 21.30
C ASP A 362 21.95 -11.15 21.45
N LEU A 363 22.37 -11.78 20.34
CA LEU A 363 22.95 -13.12 20.36
C LEU A 363 24.27 -13.17 21.15
N VAL A 364 25.16 -12.18 20.99
CA VAL A 364 26.41 -12.09 21.74
C VAL A 364 26.13 -11.87 23.23
N SER A 365 25.23 -10.95 23.57
CA SER A 365 24.81 -10.72 24.95
C SER A 365 24.22 -11.98 25.59
N TRP A 366 23.36 -12.70 24.88
CA TRP A 366 22.82 -13.98 25.33
C TRP A 366 23.90 -15.03 25.57
N ARG A 367 24.88 -15.16 24.65
CA ARG A 367 26.01 -16.10 24.82
C ARG A 367 26.87 -15.75 26.05
N LEU A 368 27.20 -14.47 26.23
CA LEU A 368 28.00 -14.00 27.38
C LEU A 368 27.28 -14.23 28.70
N ASN A 369 25.97 -13.95 28.76
CA ASN A 369 25.17 -14.21 29.96
C ASN A 369 25.16 -15.70 30.31
N ASN A 370 24.91 -16.58 29.34
CA ASN A 370 24.93 -18.03 29.57
C ASN A 370 26.30 -18.54 30.02
N CYS A 371 27.39 -18.07 29.40
CA CYS A 371 28.75 -18.42 29.85
C CYS A 371 29.02 -17.94 31.28
N THR A 372 28.54 -16.76 31.64
CA THR A 372 28.69 -16.19 32.99
C THR A 372 27.89 -16.98 34.02
N GLU A 373 26.66 -17.37 33.69
CA GLU A 373 25.83 -18.23 34.55
C GLU A 373 26.44 -19.62 34.72
N ALA A 374 26.91 -20.24 33.63
CA ALA A 374 27.58 -21.54 33.71
C ALA A 374 28.85 -21.48 34.58
N ALA A 375 29.66 -20.42 34.45
CA ALA A 375 30.84 -20.22 35.29
C ALA A 375 30.48 -20.00 36.77
N ARG A 376 29.43 -19.23 37.06
CA ARG A 376 28.92 -19.05 38.43
C ARG A 376 28.45 -20.36 39.04
N ASN A 377 27.70 -21.17 38.28
CA ASN A 377 27.22 -22.47 38.75
C ASN A 377 28.40 -23.40 39.07
N LEU A 378 29.40 -23.46 38.20
CA LEU A 378 30.61 -24.25 38.43
C LEU A 378 31.39 -23.77 39.67
N GLN A 379 31.54 -22.45 39.85
CA GLN A 379 32.18 -21.88 41.04
C GLN A 379 31.39 -22.20 42.32
N GLN A 380 30.06 -22.15 42.27
CA GLN A 380 29.21 -22.52 43.41
C GLN A 380 29.36 -24.00 43.76
N GLU A 381 29.37 -24.89 42.78
CA GLU A 381 29.62 -26.32 42.99
C GLU A 381 31.00 -26.56 43.63
N GLN A 382 32.05 -25.93 43.11
CA GLN A 382 33.41 -26.04 43.66
C GLN A 382 33.53 -25.49 45.09
N LEU A 383 32.81 -24.39 45.41
CA LEU A 383 32.77 -23.84 46.77
C LEU A 383 32.02 -24.77 47.73
N LEU A 384 30.91 -25.37 47.29
CA LEU A 384 30.13 -26.32 48.10
C LEU A 384 30.93 -27.60 48.40
N GLU A 385 31.75 -28.10 47.47
CA GLU A 385 32.65 -29.24 47.72
C GLU A 385 33.77 -28.92 48.72
N ARG A 386 34.20 -27.66 48.80
CA ARG A 386 35.30 -27.21 49.69
C ARG A 386 34.87 -26.87 51.12
N ILE A 387 33.56 -26.75 51.39
CA ILE A 387 33.03 -26.48 52.73
C ILE A 387 32.82 -27.82 53.45
N PRO A 388 33.59 -28.17 54.50
CA PRO A 388 33.35 -29.39 55.25
C PRO A 388 32.02 -29.30 56.02
N ALA A 389 31.24 -30.37 55.96
CA ALA A 389 30.03 -30.50 56.74
C ALA A 389 30.38 -30.53 58.23
N GLU A 390 29.98 -29.47 58.94
CA GLU A 390 29.92 -29.28 60.39
C GLU A 390 31.09 -28.58 61.10
N GLY A 391 30.74 -27.49 61.80
CA GLY A 391 31.24 -27.26 63.15
C GLY A 391 32.37 -26.25 63.35
N LYS A 392 32.34 -25.08 62.70
CA LYS A 392 32.83 -23.77 63.20
C LYS A 392 32.48 -22.65 62.20
N ASP A 393 32.47 -21.41 62.69
CA ASP A 393 31.84 -20.21 62.10
C ASP A 393 31.93 -20.13 60.56
N VAL A 394 30.82 -20.44 59.90
CA VAL A 394 30.69 -20.60 58.44
C VAL A 394 31.11 -19.33 57.69
N ARG A 395 30.98 -18.16 58.32
CA ARG A 395 31.33 -16.87 57.73
C ARG A 395 32.83 -16.68 57.55
N GLU A 396 33.61 -16.99 58.57
CA GLU A 396 35.08 -16.82 58.55
C GLU A 396 35.73 -17.81 57.57
N GLN A 397 35.13 -18.99 57.42
CA GLN A 397 35.56 -19.98 56.44
C GLN A 397 35.19 -19.61 54.99
N LEU A 398 34.00 -19.05 54.76
CA LEU A 398 33.63 -18.51 53.45
C LEU A 398 34.56 -17.37 53.02
N GLU A 399 34.86 -16.45 53.93
CA GLU A 399 35.83 -15.37 53.67
C GLU A 399 37.22 -15.94 53.36
N ASN A 400 37.73 -16.89 54.16
CA ASN A 400 39.02 -17.51 53.92
C ASN A 400 39.08 -18.33 52.61
N ALA A 401 38.03 -19.07 52.27
CA ALA A 401 37.95 -19.85 51.02
C ALA A 401 37.88 -18.93 49.79
N CYS A 402 37.15 -17.81 49.87
CA CYS A 402 37.11 -16.80 48.81
C CYS A 402 38.47 -16.10 48.64
N ILE A 403 39.15 -15.80 49.75
CA ILE A 403 40.49 -15.18 49.74
C ILE A 403 41.53 -16.15 49.18
N GLN A 404 41.49 -17.44 49.56
CA GLN A 404 42.39 -18.46 49.00
C GLN A 404 42.14 -18.70 47.50
N ALA A 405 40.89 -18.82 47.07
CA ALA A 405 40.57 -18.95 45.65
C ALA A 405 41.04 -17.72 44.83
N ALA A 406 40.94 -16.52 45.41
CA ALA A 406 41.48 -15.31 44.80
C ALA A 406 43.03 -15.25 44.80
N MET A 407 43.70 -15.90 45.75
CA MET A 407 45.16 -16.04 45.78
C MET A 407 45.68 -17.10 44.81
N GLU A 408 44.99 -18.24 44.64
CA GLU A 408 45.30 -19.28 43.63
C GLU A 408 45.15 -18.76 42.18
N LEU A 409 44.33 -17.72 41.99
CA LEU A 409 44.17 -17.02 40.71
C LEU A 409 45.23 -15.95 40.44
N LYS A 410 46.16 -15.68 41.37
CA LYS A 410 47.34 -14.85 41.06
C LYS A 410 48.37 -15.69 40.30
N PRO A 411 48.83 -15.25 39.12
CA PRO A 411 49.89 -15.95 38.40
C PRO A 411 51.16 -15.98 39.26
N GLU A 412 51.84 -17.13 39.31
CA GLU A 412 53.21 -17.23 39.83
C GLU A 412 54.08 -16.22 39.06
N GLU A 413 54.69 -15.26 39.75
CA GLU A 413 55.79 -14.46 39.22
C GLU A 413 56.97 -15.41 38.99
N GLY A 414 57.05 -15.94 37.77
CA GLY A 414 58.19 -16.72 37.30
C GLY A 414 59.41 -15.84 37.13
N ASP A 415 60.43 -16.12 37.95
CA ASP A 415 61.84 -15.73 37.90
C ASP A 415 62.32 -15.03 36.61
N GLU A 416 62.77 -13.78 36.78
CA GLU A 416 63.77 -13.15 35.92
C GLU A 416 65.07 -13.97 35.99
N ASN A 417 65.26 -14.88 35.03
CA ASN A 417 66.57 -15.46 34.75
C ASN A 417 67.13 -14.83 33.47
N ASP A 418 68.09 -13.93 33.69
CA ASP A 418 68.93 -13.27 32.70
C ASP A 418 69.66 -14.31 31.82
N GLY A 419 69.14 -14.54 30.61
CA GLY A 419 69.73 -15.39 29.59
C GLY A 419 70.08 -14.58 28.35
N LYS A 420 71.30 -14.03 28.34
CA LYS A 420 71.91 -13.30 27.22
C LYS A 420 71.70 -14.00 25.87
N VAL A 421 71.27 -13.22 24.89
CA VAL A 421 71.39 -13.50 23.46
C VAL A 421 72.88 -13.57 23.10
N ASP A 422 73.33 -14.70 22.56
CA ASP A 422 74.60 -14.82 21.85
C ASP A 422 74.34 -14.66 20.35
N PRO A 423 74.79 -13.57 19.69
CA PRO A 423 74.64 -13.39 18.26
C PRO A 423 75.90 -13.88 17.55
N GLY A 424 75.83 -15.07 16.97
CA GLY A 424 76.66 -15.45 15.81
C GLY A 424 77.56 -16.66 16.00
N LYS A 425 77.32 -17.70 15.18
CA LYS A 425 78.27 -18.21 14.16
C LYS A 425 77.70 -19.45 13.46
N GLN A 426 77.73 -19.36 12.12
CA GLN A 426 77.73 -20.39 11.07
C GLN A 426 76.46 -21.22 10.84
#